data_AF-A0A429CPW7-F1
#
_entry.id   AF-A0A429CPW7-F1
#
_cell.length_a   1.000
_cell.length_b   1.000
_cell.length_c   1.000
_cell.angle_alpha   90.00
_cell.angle_beta   90.00
_cell.angle_gamma   90.00
#
_symmetry.space_group_name_H-M   'P 1'
#
loop_
_entity.id
_entity.type
_entity.pdbx_description
1 polymer ?
#
loop_
_entity_poly.entity_id
_entity_poly.type
_entity_poly.pdbx_seq_one_letter_code
_entity_poly.pdbx_strand_id
1 'polypeptide(L)'
;MTFDVVGLCRREPDADALISAIRAASPLSEVEVDEDRMLFLLRHPGGRVVLTIENARSVRVPGEVRRLLGIDVPPPVWWVESRAPEDDAEAEAEAIARGFTAALVAATGGSSWSSR
;
A
#
# COMPACT_ATOMS: atom_id res chain seq x y z
N MET A 1 5.05 6.58 15.36
CA MET A 1 5.52 6.42 13.97
C MET A 1 4.42 5.74 13.18
N THR A 2 4.20 6.10 11.92
CA THR A 2 3.23 5.39 11.07
C THR A 2 3.68 3.95 10.82
N PHE A 3 2.71 3.05 10.62
CA PHE A 3 2.98 1.70 10.20
C PHE A 3 2.92 1.62 8.68
N ASP A 4 4.05 1.26 8.07
CA ASP A 4 4.21 1.31 6.62
C ASP A 4 4.26 -0.12 6.08
N VAL A 5 3.49 -0.38 5.04
CA VAL A 5 3.50 -1.64 4.29
C VAL A 5 3.75 -1.34 2.82
N VAL A 6 4.77 -1.98 2.26
CA VAL A 6 5.17 -1.81 0.87
C VAL A 6 4.84 -3.07 0.08
N GLY A 7 4.05 -2.92 -0.98
CA GLY A 7 3.88 -3.93 -2.02
C GLY A 7 4.94 -3.77 -3.10
N LEU A 8 5.72 -4.82 -3.34
CA LEU A 8 6.69 -4.92 -4.42
C LEU A 8 6.09 -5.80 -5.53
N CYS A 9 5.30 -5.17 -6.38
CA CYS A 9 4.47 -5.80 -7.39
C CYS A 9 5.30 -6.18 -8.64
N ARG A 10 5.11 -7.38 -9.19
CA ARG A 10 5.79 -7.83 -10.42
C ARG A 10 5.20 -7.20 -11.69
N ARG A 11 3.91 -6.87 -11.65
CA ARG A 11 3.19 -6.18 -12.72
C ARG A 11 2.74 -4.81 -12.23
N GLU A 12 2.58 -3.87 -13.15
CA GLU A 12 2.01 -2.56 -12.83
C GLU A 12 0.58 -2.77 -12.29
N PRO A 13 0.27 -2.27 -11.09
CA PRO A 13 -1.10 -2.27 -10.61
C PRO A 13 -1.92 -1.25 -11.41
N ASP A 14 -2.96 -1.72 -12.07
CA ASP A 14 -3.96 -0.86 -12.69
C ASP A 14 -5.01 -0.40 -11.65
N ALA A 15 -5.91 0.49 -12.08
CA ALA A 15 -6.97 1.00 -11.22
C ALA A 15 -7.86 -0.12 -10.67
N ASP A 16 -8.15 -1.16 -11.46
CA ASP A 16 -8.99 -2.28 -11.04
C ASP A 16 -8.32 -3.12 -9.95
N ALA A 17 -7.02 -3.38 -10.07
CA ALA A 17 -6.23 -4.06 -9.04
C ALA A 17 -6.20 -3.25 -7.73
N LEU A 18 -6.02 -1.94 -7.81
CA LEU A 18 -6.05 -1.04 -6.65
C LEU A 18 -7.42 -1.04 -5.97
N ILE A 19 -8.50 -0.82 -6.73
CA ILE A 19 -9.87 -0.80 -6.19
C ILE A 19 -10.24 -2.15 -5.58
N SER A 20 -9.88 -3.25 -6.24
CA SER A 20 -10.15 -4.61 -5.74
C SER A 20 -9.40 -4.88 -4.43
N ALA A 21 -8.13 -4.47 -4.34
CA ALA A 21 -7.33 -4.61 -3.13
C ALA A 21 -7.89 -3.75 -1.98
N ILE A 22 -8.33 -2.53 -2.26
CA ILE A 22 -9.00 -1.65 -1.29
C ILE A 22 -10.27 -2.31 -0.77
N ARG A 23 -11.14 -2.79 -1.65
CA ARG A 23 -12.40 -3.44 -1.28
C ARG A 23 -12.20 -4.73 -0.48
N ALA A 24 -11.14 -5.49 -0.78
CA ALA A 24 -10.79 -6.69 -0.02
C ALA A 24 -10.33 -6.36 1.41
N ALA A 25 -9.62 -5.25 1.60
CA ALA A 25 -9.08 -4.84 2.89
C ALA A 25 -10.09 -4.09 3.76
N SER A 26 -10.90 -3.23 3.16
CA SER A 26 -11.94 -2.46 3.84
C SER A 26 -13.12 -2.21 2.91
N PRO A 27 -14.14 -3.09 2.92
CA PRO A 27 -15.28 -3.01 2.00
C PRO A 27 -16.14 -1.75 2.15
N LEU A 28 -16.12 -1.13 3.32
CA LEU A 28 -16.96 0.02 3.68
C LEU A 28 -16.23 1.36 3.55
N SER A 29 -14.96 1.35 3.17
CA SER A 29 -14.17 2.58 3.13
C SER A 29 -14.45 3.41 1.88
N GLU A 30 -14.45 4.73 2.07
CA GLU A 30 -14.48 5.71 1.00
C GLU A 30 -13.04 6.00 0.53
N VAL A 31 -12.87 6.18 -0.78
CA VAL A 31 -11.59 6.54 -1.38
C VAL A 31 -11.64 8.00 -1.80
N GLU A 32 -10.73 8.80 -1.26
CA GLU A 32 -10.48 10.18 -1.66
C GLU A 32 -9.12 10.26 -2.36
N VAL A 33 -8.99 11.15 -3.34
CA VAL A 33 -7.70 11.44 -4.00
C VAL A 33 -7.24 12.80 -3.52
N ASP A 34 -6.06 12.84 -2.90
CA ASP A 34 -5.34 14.09 -2.61
C ASP A 34 -4.48 14.42 -3.84
N GLU A 35 -5.01 15.25 -4.74
CA GLU A 35 -4.34 15.63 -5.99
C GLU A 35 -3.06 16.43 -5.75
N ASP A 36 -3.02 17.26 -4.69
CA ASP A 36 -1.85 18.09 -4.36
C ASP A 36 -0.65 17.22 -3.94
N ARG A 37 -0.93 16.13 -3.20
CA ARG A 37 0.09 15.21 -2.71
C ARG A 37 0.27 13.97 -3.57
N MET A 38 -0.62 13.78 -4.55
CA MET A 38 -0.67 12.61 -5.43
C MET A 38 -0.81 11.29 -4.63
N LEU A 39 -1.74 11.27 -3.67
CA LEU A 39 -2.01 10.15 -2.76
C LEU A 39 -3.48 9.73 -2.80
N PHE A 40 -3.75 8.47 -2.48
CA PHE A 40 -5.11 8.01 -2.17
C PHE A 40 -5.29 7.96 -0.66
N LEU A 41 -6.40 8.49 -0.17
CA LEU A 41 -6.82 8.43 1.24
C LEU A 41 -7.99 7.48 1.36
N LEU A 42 -7.81 6.43 2.15
CA LEU A 42 -8.89 5.52 2.52
C LEU A 42 -9.48 5.99 3.83
N ARG A 43 -10.78 6.26 3.85
CA ARG A 43 -11.51 6.72 5.03
C ARG A 43 -12.48 5.67 5.54
N HIS A 44 -12.52 5.49 6.85
CA HIS A 44 -13.61 4.78 7.51
C HIS A 44 -14.92 5.59 7.35
N PRO A 45 -16.12 4.96 7.37
CA PRO A 45 -17.41 5.65 7.29
C PRO A 45 -17.65 6.86 8.23
N GLY A 46 -16.82 7.02 9.27
CA GLY A 46 -16.84 8.18 10.16
C GLY A 46 -15.97 9.36 9.70
N GLY A 47 -15.43 9.32 8.48
CA GLY A 47 -14.55 10.35 7.90
C GLY A 47 -13.08 10.27 8.34
N ARG A 48 -12.73 9.35 9.25
CA ARG A 48 -11.35 9.13 9.72
C ARG A 48 -10.51 8.45 8.64
N VAL A 49 -9.31 8.96 8.36
CA VAL A 49 -8.33 8.28 7.48
C VAL A 49 -7.81 7.03 8.18
N VAL A 50 -7.85 5.88 7.50
CA VAL A 50 -7.35 4.59 7.99
C VAL A 50 -6.15 4.08 7.19
N LEU A 51 -5.98 4.57 5.96
CA LEU A 51 -4.83 4.22 5.14
C LEU A 51 -4.54 5.34 4.14
N THR A 52 -3.27 5.68 3.98
CA THR A 52 -2.79 6.51 2.88
C THR A 52 -2.03 5.61 1.91
N ILE A 53 -2.29 5.71 0.60
CA ILE A 53 -1.62 4.90 -0.42
C ILE A 53 -0.90 5.85 -1.39
N GLU A 54 0.41 5.67 -1.54
CA GLU A 54 1.19 6.40 -2.55
C GLU A 54 1.00 5.78 -3.95
N ASN A 55 1.14 6.61 -4.98
CA ASN A 55 1.13 6.14 -6.36
C ASN A 55 2.19 5.06 -6.62
N ALA A 56 1.85 4.13 -7.50
CA ALA A 56 2.77 3.07 -7.91
C ALA A 56 4.00 3.66 -8.62
N ARG A 57 5.19 3.27 -8.17
CA ARG A 57 6.47 3.72 -8.73
C ARG A 57 7.26 2.56 -9.31
N SER A 58 7.74 2.70 -10.54
CA SER A 58 8.62 1.70 -11.17
C SER A 58 10.04 1.82 -10.62
N VAL A 59 10.49 0.81 -9.88
CA VAL A 59 11.87 0.70 -9.38
C VAL A 59 12.65 -0.22 -10.31
N ARG A 60 13.61 0.36 -11.04
CA ARG A 60 14.40 -0.34 -12.07
C ARG A 60 15.87 -0.50 -11.71
N VAL A 61 16.35 0.25 -10.71
CA VAL A 61 17.75 0.24 -10.30
C VAL A 61 18.02 -1.02 -9.47
N PRO A 62 18.94 -1.91 -9.89
CA PRO A 62 19.32 -3.07 -9.09
C PRO A 62 19.82 -2.67 -7.71
N GLY A 63 19.38 -3.40 -6.67
CA GLY A 63 19.79 -3.16 -5.27
C GLY A 63 19.07 -2.02 -4.55
N GLU A 64 18.26 -1.21 -5.24
CA GLU A 64 17.55 -0.08 -4.61
C GLU A 64 16.57 -0.54 -3.52
N VAL A 65 15.83 -1.62 -3.78
CA VAL A 65 14.92 -2.20 -2.79
C VAL A 65 15.69 -2.73 -1.58
N ARG A 66 16.86 -3.37 -1.79
CA ARG A 66 17.72 -3.83 -0.69
C ARG A 66 18.26 -2.67 0.13
N ARG A 67 18.63 -1.56 -0.51
CA ARG A 67 19.12 -0.36 0.16
C ARG A 67 18.05 0.26 1.07
N LEU A 68 16.80 0.26 0.64
CA LEU A 68 15.69 0.91 1.36
C LEU A 68 15.00 -0.01 2.38
N LEU A 69 14.75 -1.27 2.03
CA LEU A 69 13.92 -2.21 2.81
C LEU A 69 14.72 -3.37 3.40
N GLY A 70 15.99 -3.52 3.04
CA GLY A 70 16.83 -4.64 3.49
C GLY A 70 16.51 -6.00 2.84
N ILE A 71 15.54 -6.06 1.92
CA ILE A 71 15.15 -7.28 1.21
C ILE A 71 15.58 -7.25 -0.26
N ASP A 72 15.87 -8.43 -0.81
CA ASP A 72 16.33 -8.56 -2.19
C ASP A 72 15.20 -8.99 -3.12
N VAL A 73 14.97 -8.21 -4.17
CA VAL A 73 14.01 -8.51 -5.24
C VAL A 73 14.60 -8.11 -6.59
N PRO A 74 14.42 -8.94 -7.65
CA PRO A 74 14.95 -8.61 -8.97
C PRO A 74 14.17 -7.46 -9.59
N PRO A 75 14.83 -6.39 -10.10
CA PRO A 75 14.15 -5.35 -10.86
C PRO A 75 13.73 -5.85 -12.26
N PRO A 76 12.72 -5.23 -12.89
CA PRO A 76 11.92 -4.13 -12.36
C PRO A 76 10.83 -4.62 -11.39
N VAL A 77 10.51 -3.79 -10.39
CA VAL A 77 9.33 -3.97 -9.54
C VAL A 77 8.51 -2.69 -9.48
N TRP A 78 7.22 -2.82 -9.20
CA TRP A 78 6.32 -1.71 -8.94
C TRP A 78 6.13 -1.55 -7.44
N TRP A 79 6.64 -0.46 -6.90
CA TRP A 79 6.55 -0.10 -5.49
C TRP A 79 5.24 0.62 -5.21
N VAL A 80 4.42 0.07 -4.33
CA VAL A 80 3.23 0.72 -3.78
C VAL A 80 3.39 0.79 -2.28
N GLU A 81 3.39 1.99 -1.74
CA GLU A 81 3.54 2.21 -0.30
C GLU A 81 2.19 2.56 0.29
N SER A 82 1.86 1.93 1.41
CA SER A 82 0.67 2.24 2.18
C SER A 82 1.06 2.52 3.63
N ARG A 83 0.51 3.59 4.19
CA ARG A 83 0.83 4.06 5.55
C ARG A 83 -0.44 4.11 6.39
N ALA A 84 -0.45 3.34 7.47
CA ALA A 84 -1.49 3.39 8.49
C ALA A 84 -1.13 4.46 9.53
N PRO A 85 -2.09 5.33 9.92
CA PRO A 85 -1.88 6.29 10.99
C PRO A 85 -1.72 5.58 12.34
N GLU A 86 -0.96 6.21 13.23
CA GLU A 86 -0.86 5.83 14.64
C GLU A 86 -1.91 6.64 15.40
N ASP A 87 -3.05 6.01 15.69
CA ASP A 87 -4.19 6.61 16.40
C ASP A 87 -4.89 5.59 17.31
N ASP A 88 -6.02 5.97 17.91
CA ASP A 88 -6.78 5.11 18.84
C ASP A 88 -7.27 3.78 18.23
N ALA A 89 -7.23 3.60 16.90
CA ALA A 89 -7.49 2.32 16.25
C ALA A 89 -6.33 1.85 15.35
N GLU A 90 -5.09 2.07 15.81
CA GLU A 90 -3.87 1.61 15.14
C GLU A 90 -3.96 0.15 14.68
N ALA A 91 -4.40 -0.78 15.55
CA ALA A 91 -4.49 -2.21 15.20
C ALA A 91 -5.41 -2.50 14.01
N GLU A 92 -6.51 -1.76 13.87
CA GLU A 92 -7.43 -1.87 12.72
C GLU A 92 -6.76 -1.32 11.46
N ALA A 93 -6.13 -0.14 11.55
CA ALA A 93 -5.45 0.50 10.44
C ALA A 93 -4.27 -0.35 9.93
N GLU A 94 -3.48 -0.94 10.84
CA GLU A 94 -2.41 -1.88 10.47
C GLU A 94 -2.95 -3.11 9.76
N ALA A 95 -4.07 -3.68 10.24
CA ALA A 95 -4.71 -4.83 9.62
C ALA A 95 -5.20 -4.50 8.20
N ILE A 96 -5.80 -3.32 8.01
CA ILE A 96 -6.21 -2.81 6.69
C ILE A 96 -4.99 -2.64 5.78
N ALA A 97 -3.90 -2.04 6.24
CA ALA A 97 -2.67 -1.86 5.46
C ALA A 97 -2.07 -3.19 4.99
N ARG A 98 -2.02 -4.19 5.89
CA ARG A 98 -1.55 -5.54 5.57
C ARG A 98 -2.48 -6.23 4.58
N GLY A 99 -3.80 -6.14 4.81
CA GLY A 99 -4.81 -6.74 3.94
C GLY A 99 -4.80 -6.17 2.53
N PHE A 100 -4.72 -4.83 2.41
CA PHE A 100 -4.62 -4.13 1.13
C PHE A 100 -3.38 -4.59 0.38
N THR A 101 -2.21 -4.52 1.04
CA THR A 101 -0.95 -4.91 0.39
C THR A 101 -0.94 -6.37 -0.02
N ALA A 102 -1.45 -7.27 0.82
CA ALA A 102 -1.53 -8.70 0.51
C ALA A 102 -2.44 -8.97 -0.70
N ALA A 103 -3.61 -8.32 -0.75
CA ALA A 103 -4.53 -8.45 -1.89
C ALA A 103 -3.92 -7.90 -3.19
N LEU A 104 -3.25 -6.74 -3.11
CA LEU A 104 -2.59 -6.14 -4.26
C LEU A 104 -1.46 -7.03 -4.80
N VAL A 105 -0.59 -7.53 -3.92
CA VAL A 105 0.50 -8.45 -4.28
C VAL A 105 -0.04 -9.79 -4.80
N ALA A 106 -1.17 -10.28 -4.27
CA ALA A 106 -1.81 -11.49 -4.81
C ALA A 106 -2.31 -11.26 -6.25
N ALA A 107 -2.87 -10.09 -6.55
CA ALA A 107 -3.33 -9.73 -7.88
C ALA A 107 -2.16 -9.53 -8.85
N THR A 108 -1.14 -8.75 -8.49
CA THR A 108 -0.04 -8.35 -9.39
C THR A 108 1.16 -9.30 -9.37
N GLY A 109 1.21 -10.21 -8.40
CA GLY A 109 2.37 -11.02 -8.04
C GLY A 109 3.46 -10.20 -7.34
N GLY A 110 4.37 -10.87 -6.64
CA GLY A 110 5.54 -10.22 -6.03
C GLY A 110 5.64 -10.53 -4.55
N SER A 111 6.06 -9.56 -3.75
CA SER A 111 6.22 -9.70 -2.30
C SER A 111 5.80 -8.43 -1.58
N SER A 112 5.65 -8.52 -0.26
CA SER A 112 5.42 -7.36 0.60
C SER A 112 6.52 -7.21 1.65
N TRP A 113 6.60 -6.02 2.21
CA TRP A 113 7.44 -5.67 3.36
C TRP A 113 6.61 -4.83 4.33
N SER A 114 6.88 -4.93 5.64
CA SER A 114 6.28 -4.07 6.65
C SER A 114 7.34 -3.51 7.60
N SER A 115 7.11 -2.29 8.11
CA SER A 115 8.01 -1.63 9.06
C SER A 115 8.01 -2.25 10.46
N ARG A 116 7.03 -3.12 10.74
CA ARG A 116 6.88 -3.93 11.95
C ARG A 116 6.35 -5.32 11.61
#